data_AF-A0A4V4KWF5-F1
#
_entry.id   AF-A0A4V4KWF5-F1
#
_cell.length_a   1.000
_cell.length_b   1.000
_cell.length_c   1.000
_cell.angle_alpha   90.00
_cell.angle_beta   90.00
_cell.angle_gamma   90.00
#
_symmetry.space_group_name_H-M   'P 1'
#
loop_
_entity.id
_entity.type
_entity.pdbx_description
1 polymer ?
#
loop_
_entity_poly.entity_id
_entity_poly.type
_entity_poly.pdbx_seq_one_letter_code
_entity_poly.pdbx_strand_id
1 'polypeptide(L)'
;MPQPKKDGANAVDHDHVSKSFTLKGLNDSGYINADVSQLDLDYTDFSQDTKANGKVRAGGILRKSKRDDLTTRARKDKGEYDDPDSKLLEEAQMWVEDGEVWYIHPVLQRDHWNHMSNDDWNSIRPSIELASRILDMVEILPFFYGLIAGSVYDLKDSAHNQAHNIIFQEWEMKEVPTVLRAVGQEAESVFLYMVGLRGSVEWEFSHIALSDRRFAQTGWLSKSKKALVEINEDFLDILSGRQQVHDYSMSWEPGTDVESARLRTQVALAITIVHEFAHAIWFCINKKYKVDPYLRGHFINELGFELEHMLFSGLIMPIGTPAVEAAPYGFEIDRFPEAGIRDDEETRVFSREPPSDSGWKTGWSHPVSMKWVSSLFTVDKWEEVARLGLSALKPQRKTGFSHDYRIRKKKRPRSPSPTSPSKKVKI
;
A
#
# COMPACT_ATOMS: atom_id res chain seq x y z
N MET A 1 28.82 31.62 -33.03
CA MET A 1 27.98 30.40 -33.01
C MET A 1 27.05 30.48 -31.81
N PRO A 2 25.73 30.64 -31.99
CA PRO A 2 24.78 30.62 -30.88
C PRO A 2 24.38 29.18 -30.54
N GLN A 3 24.30 28.90 -29.24
CA GLN A 3 23.98 27.60 -28.65
C GLN A 3 22.54 27.12 -28.95
N PRO A 4 22.28 25.80 -28.91
CA PRO A 4 20.96 25.24 -29.17
C PRO A 4 20.00 25.49 -27.99
N LYS A 5 18.76 25.84 -28.34
CA LYS A 5 17.61 25.94 -27.42
C LYS A 5 17.38 24.57 -26.75
N LYS A 6 17.28 24.58 -25.42
CA LYS A 6 16.72 23.45 -24.67
C LYS A 6 15.22 23.40 -24.96
N ASP A 7 14.79 22.33 -25.61
CA ASP A 7 13.39 21.99 -25.74
C ASP A 7 12.78 21.79 -24.35
N GLY A 8 11.63 22.43 -24.15
CA GLY A 8 10.93 22.50 -22.88
C GLY A 8 10.50 21.11 -22.41
N ALA A 9 11.00 20.72 -21.24
CA ALA A 9 10.42 19.66 -20.44
C ALA A 9 8.99 20.06 -20.06
N ASN A 10 8.04 19.19 -20.39
CA ASN A 10 6.71 19.00 -19.80
C ASN A 10 6.15 20.21 -19.04
N ALA A 11 5.30 20.98 -19.73
CA ALA A 11 4.39 21.91 -19.09
C ALA A 11 3.55 21.13 -18.06
N VAL A 12 3.81 21.41 -16.78
CA VAL A 12 2.97 20.99 -15.67
C VAL A 12 1.65 21.74 -15.82
N ASP A 13 0.56 20.99 -15.91
CA ASP A 13 -0.81 21.49 -15.99
C ASP A 13 -1.13 22.31 -14.73
N HIS A 14 -1.18 23.64 -14.87
CA HIS A 14 -1.29 24.60 -13.77
C HIS A 14 -2.68 25.24 -13.65
N ASP A 15 -3.74 24.62 -14.18
CA ASP A 15 -5.12 25.11 -14.07
C ASP A 15 -5.91 24.44 -12.92
N HIS A 16 -5.39 24.51 -11.69
CA HIS A 16 -6.13 24.09 -10.49
C HIS A 16 -6.50 25.28 -9.61
N VAL A 17 -7.77 25.70 -9.70
CA VAL A 17 -8.38 26.73 -8.85
C VAL A 17 -8.37 26.26 -7.40
N SER A 18 -7.55 26.89 -6.53
CA SER A 18 -7.67 26.72 -5.09
C SER A 18 -9.07 27.17 -4.65
N LYS A 19 -9.86 26.23 -4.13
CA LYS A 19 -11.15 26.52 -3.51
C LYS A 19 -11.06 26.14 -2.04
N SER A 20 -11.50 27.02 -1.14
CA SER A 20 -11.80 26.61 0.23
C SER A 20 -13.04 25.70 0.18
N PHE A 21 -12.90 24.47 0.70
CA PHE A 21 -14.02 23.53 0.77
C PHE A 21 -14.62 23.51 2.18
N THR A 22 -15.94 23.55 2.23
CA THR A 22 -16.71 23.17 3.42
C THR A 22 -17.10 21.71 3.31
N LEU A 23 -17.40 21.03 4.43
CA LEU A 23 -17.92 19.66 4.42
C LEU A 23 -19.18 19.54 3.54
N LYS A 24 -20.09 20.52 3.64
CA LYS A 24 -21.27 20.62 2.76
C LYS A 24 -20.87 20.71 1.29
N GLY A 25 -19.88 21.52 0.93
CA GLY A 25 -19.42 21.66 -0.46
C GLY A 25 -18.79 20.39 -1.03
N LEU A 26 -18.01 19.65 -0.22
CA LEU A 26 -17.48 18.34 -0.59
C LEU A 26 -18.61 17.32 -0.77
N ASN A 27 -19.57 17.31 0.14
CA ASN A 27 -20.74 16.45 0.07
C ASN A 27 -21.57 16.70 -1.20
N ASP A 28 -21.96 17.96 -1.45
CA ASP A 28 -22.75 18.36 -2.60
C ASP A 28 -22.04 18.05 -3.94
N SER A 29 -20.71 17.93 -3.91
CA SER A 29 -19.88 17.58 -5.07
C SER A 29 -19.60 16.07 -5.20
N GLY A 30 -20.16 15.24 -4.32
CA GLY A 30 -20.05 13.78 -4.38
C GLY A 30 -18.74 13.19 -3.83
N TYR A 31 -18.10 13.86 -2.88
CA TYR A 31 -16.85 13.39 -2.24
C TYR A 31 -17.08 12.75 -0.85
N ILE A 32 -18.21 13.02 -0.19
CA ILE A 32 -18.51 12.48 1.15
C ILE A 32 -19.62 11.43 1.09
N ASN A 33 -20.89 11.81 0.89
CA ASN A 33 -21.98 10.85 0.84
C ASN A 33 -22.31 10.48 -0.62
N ALA A 34 -22.72 9.24 -0.85
CA ALA A 34 -23.20 8.76 -2.14
C ALA A 34 -24.31 7.72 -1.97
N ASP A 35 -25.19 7.62 -2.96
CA ASP A 35 -26.13 6.50 -3.02
C ASP A 35 -25.38 5.23 -3.42
N VAL A 36 -25.12 4.39 -2.42
CA VAL A 36 -24.44 3.11 -2.57
C VAL A 36 -25.40 1.93 -2.47
N SER A 37 -26.72 2.17 -2.39
CA SER A 37 -27.75 1.13 -2.26
C SER A 37 -27.80 0.17 -3.45
N GLN A 38 -27.30 0.61 -4.61
CA GLN A 38 -27.21 -0.18 -5.84
C GLN A 38 -25.95 -1.05 -5.91
N LEU A 39 -24.97 -0.81 -5.04
CA LEU A 39 -23.89 -1.76 -4.86
C LEU A 39 -24.50 -2.90 -4.08
N ASP A 40 -24.69 -4.04 -4.74
CA ASP A 40 -25.06 -5.27 -4.06
C ASP A 40 -23.87 -5.71 -3.20
N LEU A 41 -23.78 -5.10 -2.01
CA LEU A 41 -22.82 -5.41 -0.98
C LEU A 41 -23.29 -6.64 -0.18
N ASP A 42 -24.36 -7.33 -0.60
CA ASP A 42 -24.63 -8.68 -0.12
C ASP A 42 -23.57 -9.61 -0.72
N TYR A 43 -22.47 -9.72 0.03
CA TYR A 43 -21.22 -10.35 -0.42
C TYR A 43 -21.34 -11.86 -0.73
N THR A 44 -22.55 -12.43 -0.71
CA THR A 44 -22.81 -13.80 -1.16
C THR A 44 -22.56 -13.98 -2.66
N ASP A 45 -22.67 -12.92 -3.47
CA ASP A 45 -22.70 -13.05 -4.94
C ASP A 45 -21.34 -12.91 -5.66
N PHE A 46 -20.29 -12.42 -4.98
CA PHE A 46 -18.91 -12.48 -5.53
C PHE A 46 -18.42 -13.92 -5.77
N SER A 47 -19.04 -14.90 -5.10
CA SER A 47 -18.80 -16.32 -5.29
C SER A 47 -19.52 -16.91 -6.51
N GLN A 48 -20.68 -16.36 -6.91
CA GLN A 48 -21.54 -16.94 -7.96
C GLN A 48 -21.09 -16.60 -9.39
N ASP A 49 -20.31 -15.54 -9.55
CA ASP A 49 -19.81 -15.09 -10.85
C ASP A 49 -18.74 -16.05 -11.44
N THR A 50 -18.24 -17.00 -10.63
CA THR A 50 -17.40 -18.10 -11.12
C THR A 50 -18.19 -19.20 -11.84
N LYS A 51 -19.51 -19.26 -11.67
CA LYS A 51 -20.37 -20.32 -12.24
C LYS A 51 -21.37 -19.83 -13.30
N ALA A 52 -21.69 -18.54 -13.36
CA ALA A 52 -22.78 -18.10 -14.22
C ALA A 52 -22.41 -17.91 -15.71
N ASN A 53 -21.18 -17.49 -16.08
CA ASN A 53 -20.91 -17.13 -17.50
C ASN A 53 -19.48 -17.36 -18.02
N GLY A 54 -18.64 -18.13 -17.33
CA GLY A 54 -17.31 -18.51 -17.86
C GLY A 54 -16.31 -17.36 -18.07
N LYS A 55 -16.60 -16.14 -17.58
CA LYS A 55 -15.67 -15.00 -17.61
C LYS A 55 -14.86 -14.97 -16.32
N VAL A 56 -13.57 -15.27 -16.43
CA VAL A 56 -12.63 -15.16 -15.32
C VAL A 56 -12.18 -13.69 -15.23
N ARG A 57 -12.18 -13.09 -14.04
CA ARG A 57 -11.72 -11.70 -13.82
C ARG A 57 -10.20 -11.60 -13.99
N ALA A 58 -9.64 -10.45 -14.38
CA ALA A 58 -8.21 -10.30 -14.72
C ALA A 58 -7.20 -10.91 -13.71
N GLY A 59 -7.35 -10.65 -12.41
CA GLY A 59 -6.51 -11.30 -11.37
C GLY A 59 -6.74 -12.81 -11.26
N GLY A 60 -7.98 -13.26 -11.44
CA GLY A 60 -8.31 -14.68 -11.57
C GLY A 60 -7.77 -15.31 -12.87
N ILE A 61 -7.64 -14.56 -13.96
CA ILE A 61 -7.08 -15.03 -15.24
C ILE A 61 -5.60 -15.35 -15.04
N LEU A 62 -4.85 -14.48 -14.36
CA LEU A 62 -3.45 -14.74 -14.04
C LEU A 62 -3.31 -16.03 -13.24
N ARG A 63 -4.04 -16.17 -12.13
CA ARG A 63 -4.02 -17.40 -11.32
C ARG A 63 -4.45 -18.64 -12.11
N LYS A 64 -5.54 -18.57 -12.87
CA LYS A 64 -6.04 -19.70 -13.67
C LYS A 64 -5.05 -20.09 -14.76
N SER A 65 -4.54 -19.11 -15.52
CA SER A 65 -3.52 -19.33 -16.55
C SER A 65 -2.27 -19.96 -15.95
N LYS A 66 -1.83 -19.50 -14.76
CA LYS A 66 -0.67 -20.08 -14.08
C LYS A 66 -0.94 -21.49 -13.58
N ARG A 67 -2.12 -21.77 -13.01
CA ARG A 67 -2.53 -23.15 -12.69
C ARG A 67 -2.49 -24.02 -13.95
N ASP A 68 -3.10 -23.58 -15.04
CA ASP A 68 -3.17 -24.37 -16.28
C ASP A 68 -1.76 -24.61 -16.87
N ASP A 69 -0.87 -23.62 -16.84
CA ASP A 69 0.55 -23.73 -17.22
C ASP A 69 1.31 -24.71 -16.32
N LEU A 70 1.17 -24.58 -14.99
CA LEU A 70 1.81 -25.45 -14.00
C LEU A 70 1.33 -26.90 -14.10
N THR A 71 0.01 -27.10 -14.30
CA THR A 71 -0.58 -28.43 -14.51
C THR A 71 -0.06 -29.05 -15.81
N THR A 72 0.19 -28.22 -16.83
CA THR A 72 0.76 -28.66 -18.11
C THR A 72 2.25 -29.00 -17.99
N ARG A 73 3.04 -28.23 -17.23
CA ARG A 73 4.46 -28.50 -16.96
C ARG A 73 4.64 -29.76 -16.12
N ALA A 74 3.90 -29.92 -15.03
CA ALA A 74 3.98 -31.12 -14.18
C ALA A 74 3.57 -32.42 -14.90
N ARG A 75 2.69 -32.34 -15.91
CA ARG A 75 2.38 -33.48 -16.79
C ARG A 75 3.54 -33.84 -17.73
N LYS A 76 4.41 -32.88 -18.05
CA LYS A 76 5.63 -33.09 -18.86
C LYS A 76 6.81 -33.58 -18.01
N ASP A 77 6.94 -33.10 -16.78
CA ASP A 77 8.08 -33.37 -15.90
C ASP A 77 7.89 -34.61 -14.99
N LYS A 78 7.12 -35.61 -15.43
CA LYS A 78 7.08 -36.96 -14.81
C LYS A 78 8.41 -37.74 -14.93
N GLY A 79 9.52 -37.06 -15.17
CA GLY A 79 10.88 -37.57 -15.09
C GLY A 79 11.64 -36.86 -13.97
N GLU A 80 11.92 -37.62 -12.90
CA GLU A 80 12.79 -37.35 -11.75
C GLU A 80 13.69 -36.10 -11.83
N TYR A 81 13.39 -35.05 -11.07
CA TYR A 81 14.41 -34.12 -10.57
C TYR A 81 13.99 -33.48 -9.25
N ASP A 82 14.81 -33.66 -8.21
CA ASP A 82 14.74 -32.96 -6.91
C ASP A 82 15.29 -31.53 -7.06
N ASP A 83 14.47 -30.59 -7.55
CA ASP A 83 14.82 -29.16 -7.67
C ASP A 83 14.07 -28.33 -6.60
N PRO A 84 14.71 -27.41 -5.85
CA PRO A 84 14.02 -26.45 -4.99
C PRO A 84 12.90 -25.64 -5.67
N ASP A 85 13.02 -25.34 -6.97
CA ASP A 85 11.91 -24.72 -7.74
C ASP A 85 10.75 -25.71 -7.92
N SER A 86 11.02 -27.00 -8.00
CA SER A 86 9.99 -28.06 -8.05
C SER A 86 9.19 -28.16 -6.75
N LYS A 87 9.75 -27.82 -5.58
CA LYS A 87 9.00 -27.72 -4.32
C LYS A 87 8.07 -26.52 -4.27
N LEU A 88 8.51 -25.35 -4.74
CA LEU A 88 7.63 -24.19 -4.92
C LEU A 88 6.51 -24.50 -5.92
N LEU A 89 6.80 -25.32 -6.95
CA LEU A 89 5.82 -25.83 -7.93
C LEU A 89 4.87 -26.91 -7.39
N GLU A 90 5.31 -27.84 -6.55
CA GLU A 90 4.44 -28.81 -5.85
C GLU A 90 3.54 -28.08 -4.85
N GLU A 91 4.11 -27.13 -4.12
CA GLU A 91 3.34 -26.19 -3.33
C GLU A 91 2.35 -25.47 -4.24
N ALA A 92 2.74 -24.96 -5.43
CA ALA A 92 1.94 -24.37 -6.54
C ALA A 92 0.74 -25.22 -7.00
N GLN A 93 0.82 -26.54 -6.84
CA GLN A 93 -0.29 -27.45 -7.12
C GLN A 93 -1.29 -27.58 -5.96
N MET A 94 -0.89 -27.26 -4.72
CA MET A 94 -1.74 -27.35 -3.52
C MET A 94 -2.58 -26.10 -3.22
N TRP A 95 -2.52 -25.02 -4.02
CA TRP A 95 -3.23 -23.72 -3.76
C TRP A 95 -4.74 -23.80 -4.05
N VAL A 96 -5.25 -25.02 -3.98
CA VAL A 96 -6.60 -25.46 -4.31
C VAL A 96 -6.89 -26.70 -3.48
N GLU A 97 -6.77 -26.59 -2.17
CA GLU A 97 -7.51 -27.51 -1.34
C GLU A 97 -8.99 -27.11 -1.40
N ASP A 98 -9.88 -28.11 -1.41
CA ASP A 98 -11.33 -27.94 -1.47
C ASP A 98 -11.79 -27.00 -0.33
N GLY A 99 -12.05 -25.72 -0.66
CA GLY A 99 -12.57 -24.72 0.29
C GLY A 99 -11.97 -23.33 0.18
N GLU A 100 -10.80 -23.15 -0.42
CA GLU A 100 -10.19 -21.82 -0.57
C GLU A 100 -10.89 -20.96 -1.65
N VAL A 101 -11.07 -19.67 -1.33
CA VAL A 101 -11.72 -18.73 -2.23
C VAL A 101 -10.73 -18.26 -3.29
N TRP A 102 -10.86 -18.82 -4.50
CA TRP A 102 -9.98 -18.65 -5.68
C TRP A 102 -9.58 -17.23 -6.08
N TYR A 103 -10.33 -16.23 -5.65
CA TYR A 103 -10.10 -14.83 -6.00
C TYR A 103 -9.36 -14.04 -4.90
N ILE A 104 -9.07 -14.67 -3.76
CA ILE A 104 -8.26 -14.09 -2.68
C ILE A 104 -6.79 -14.44 -2.94
N HIS A 105 -5.91 -13.44 -2.84
CA HIS A 105 -4.48 -13.62 -2.99
C HIS A 105 -3.99 -14.52 -1.85
N PRO A 106 -3.18 -15.54 -2.12
CA PRO A 106 -2.85 -16.54 -1.11
C PRO A 106 -2.26 -16.02 0.21
N VAL A 107 -1.42 -14.98 0.17
CA VAL A 107 -0.88 -14.36 1.38
C VAL A 107 -1.95 -13.72 2.28
N LEU A 108 -3.16 -13.50 1.75
CA LEU A 108 -4.27 -12.88 2.45
C LEU A 108 -5.37 -13.89 2.84
N GLN A 109 -5.19 -15.19 2.56
CA GLN A 109 -6.16 -16.21 2.94
C GLN A 109 -6.44 -16.20 4.44
N ARG A 110 -7.65 -16.63 4.82
CA ARG A 110 -8.17 -16.59 6.19
C ARG A 110 -7.18 -17.16 7.22
N ASP A 111 -6.52 -18.26 6.91
CA ASP A 111 -5.65 -18.98 7.84
C ASP A 111 -4.34 -18.24 8.16
N HIS A 112 -4.04 -17.14 7.45
CA HIS A 112 -2.91 -16.25 7.74
C HIS A 112 -3.27 -15.08 8.65
N TRP A 113 -4.53 -14.96 9.07
CA TRP A 113 -4.99 -13.94 10.01
C TRP A 113 -5.08 -14.53 11.42
N ASN A 114 -4.22 -14.04 12.31
CA ASN A 114 -4.25 -14.43 13.72
C ASN A 114 -5.55 -13.94 14.37
N HIS A 115 -6.08 -14.76 15.29
CA HIS A 115 -7.23 -14.40 16.13
C HIS A 115 -8.51 -14.01 15.36
N MET A 116 -8.66 -14.48 14.11
CA MET A 116 -9.76 -14.09 13.21
C MET A 116 -10.99 -15.01 13.33
N SER A 117 -12.13 -14.49 13.78
CA SER A 117 -13.40 -15.25 13.75
C SER A 117 -14.02 -15.33 12.34
N ASN A 118 -15.00 -16.19 12.12
CA ASN A 118 -15.70 -16.28 10.82
C ASN A 118 -16.49 -15.01 10.51
N ASP A 119 -17.13 -14.42 11.52
CA ASP A 119 -17.95 -13.22 11.35
C ASP A 119 -17.07 -11.99 11.07
N ASP A 120 -15.93 -11.90 11.75
CA ASP A 120 -14.96 -10.82 11.55
C ASP A 120 -14.33 -10.89 10.16
N TRP A 121 -13.96 -12.09 9.73
CA TRP A 121 -13.49 -12.34 8.38
C TRP A 121 -14.51 -11.95 7.32
N ASN A 122 -15.77 -12.31 7.51
CA ASN A 122 -16.84 -11.91 6.60
C ASN A 122 -17.00 -10.38 6.56
N SER A 123 -16.76 -9.69 7.67
CA SER A 123 -16.83 -8.22 7.76
C SER A 123 -15.72 -7.52 6.97
N ILE A 124 -14.51 -8.10 6.93
CA ILE A 124 -13.36 -7.51 6.21
C ILE A 124 -13.16 -8.10 4.81
N ARG A 125 -13.83 -9.20 4.46
CA ARG A 125 -13.69 -9.90 3.16
C ARG A 125 -13.72 -8.95 1.95
N PRO A 126 -14.59 -7.92 1.89
CA PRO A 126 -14.60 -6.99 0.75
C PRO A 126 -13.27 -6.26 0.55
N SER A 127 -12.60 -5.88 1.64
CA SER A 127 -11.26 -5.29 1.62
C SER A 127 -10.19 -6.29 1.20
N ILE A 128 -10.28 -7.53 1.70
CA ILE A 128 -9.36 -8.61 1.32
C ILE A 128 -9.43 -8.88 -0.18
N GLU A 129 -10.64 -8.94 -0.73
CA GLU A 129 -10.86 -9.13 -2.16
C GLU A 129 -10.30 -7.99 -3.00
N LEU A 130 -10.52 -6.75 -2.56
CA LEU A 130 -10.00 -5.56 -3.23
C LEU A 130 -8.46 -5.55 -3.21
N ALA A 131 -7.84 -5.80 -2.06
CA ALA A 131 -6.39 -5.90 -1.93
C ALA A 131 -5.82 -7.02 -2.81
N SER A 132 -6.48 -8.18 -2.83
CA SER A 132 -6.10 -9.32 -3.67
C SER A 132 -6.08 -8.94 -5.15
N ARG A 133 -7.11 -8.23 -5.63
CA ARG A 133 -7.18 -7.78 -7.04
C ARG A 133 -6.03 -6.84 -7.39
N ILE A 134 -5.60 -5.98 -6.47
CA ILE A 134 -4.46 -5.08 -6.66
C ILE A 134 -3.15 -5.89 -6.70
N LEU A 135 -2.94 -6.82 -5.77
CA LEU A 135 -1.73 -7.65 -5.70
C LEU A 135 -1.56 -8.58 -6.91
N ASP A 136 -2.66 -8.96 -7.54
CA ASP A 136 -2.63 -9.78 -8.76
C ASP A 136 -2.38 -9.00 -10.05
N MET A 137 -2.32 -7.66 -10.01
CA MET A 137 -2.15 -6.86 -11.23
C MET A 137 -0.77 -7.11 -11.86
N VAL A 138 -0.70 -7.32 -13.18
CA VAL A 138 0.59 -7.46 -13.87
C VAL A 138 1.43 -6.18 -13.71
N GLU A 139 0.76 -5.03 -13.66
CA GLU A 139 1.38 -3.72 -13.58
C GLU A 139 2.08 -3.45 -12.24
N ILE A 140 1.78 -4.21 -11.18
CA ILE A 140 2.45 -4.08 -9.88
C ILE A 140 3.74 -4.90 -9.80
N LEU A 141 3.86 -5.96 -10.61
CA LEU A 141 5.01 -6.86 -10.61
C LEU A 141 6.36 -6.16 -10.86
N PRO A 142 6.48 -5.12 -11.70
CA PRO A 142 7.71 -4.34 -11.82
C PRO A 142 8.23 -3.77 -10.50
N PHE A 143 7.35 -3.32 -9.60
CA PHE A 143 7.74 -2.83 -8.27
C PHE A 143 8.39 -3.95 -7.46
N PHE A 144 7.68 -5.07 -7.34
CA PHE A 144 8.15 -6.22 -6.56
C PHE A 144 9.35 -6.91 -7.19
N TYR A 145 9.47 -6.94 -8.52
CA TYR A 145 10.68 -7.40 -9.21
C TYR A 145 11.87 -6.56 -8.80
N GLY A 146 11.72 -5.23 -8.84
CA GLY A 146 12.76 -4.33 -8.38
C GLY A 146 13.15 -4.65 -6.94
N LEU A 147 12.17 -4.92 -6.08
CA LEU A 147 12.39 -5.13 -4.64
C LEU A 147 13.13 -6.45 -4.37
N ILE A 148 12.75 -7.51 -5.09
CA ILE A 148 13.31 -8.85 -4.98
C ILE A 148 14.70 -8.95 -5.63
N ALA A 149 14.86 -8.39 -6.82
CA ALA A 149 16.07 -8.53 -7.63
C ALA A 149 17.02 -7.32 -7.55
N GLY A 150 16.60 -6.25 -6.88
CA GLY A 150 17.37 -5.01 -6.72
C GLY A 150 18.56 -5.19 -5.80
N SER A 151 19.46 -4.21 -5.88
CA SER A 151 20.64 -4.18 -5.03
C SER A 151 20.41 -3.27 -3.83
N VAL A 152 20.84 -3.74 -2.65
CA VAL A 152 20.74 -3.01 -1.39
C VAL A 152 22.14 -2.65 -0.94
N TYR A 153 22.33 -1.38 -0.61
CA TYR A 153 23.59 -0.83 -0.12
C TYR A 153 23.38 -0.12 1.21
N ASP A 154 24.41 -0.06 2.04
CA ASP A 154 24.37 0.83 3.20
C ASP A 154 24.34 2.29 2.71
N LEU A 155 23.41 3.07 3.27
CA LEU A 155 23.23 4.46 2.92
C LEU A 155 24.50 5.26 3.28
N LYS A 156 25.05 5.94 2.29
CA LYS A 156 26.24 6.80 2.44
C LYS A 156 25.89 8.18 3.01
N ASP A 157 25.22 8.18 4.16
CA ASP A 157 24.89 9.38 4.94
C ASP A 157 25.18 9.14 6.42
N SER A 158 26.47 9.25 6.78
CA SER A 158 26.92 9.00 8.15
C SER A 158 26.28 9.94 9.17
N ALA A 159 25.91 11.16 8.78
CA ALA A 159 25.29 12.11 9.69
C ALA A 159 23.86 11.70 10.03
N HIS A 160 23.08 11.28 9.02
CA HIS A 160 21.74 10.75 9.23
C HIS A 160 21.77 9.43 10.02
N ASN A 161 22.67 8.50 9.67
CA ASN A 161 22.83 7.24 10.39
C ASN A 161 23.15 7.47 11.89
N GLN A 162 24.06 8.41 12.19
CA GLN A 162 24.41 8.78 13.56
C GLN A 162 23.26 9.48 14.30
N ALA A 163 22.48 10.31 13.61
CA ALA A 163 21.37 11.05 14.20
C ALA A 163 20.30 10.13 14.80
N HIS A 164 20.02 9.02 14.12
CA HIS A 164 18.98 8.06 14.51
C HIS A 164 19.55 6.79 15.14
N ASN A 165 20.89 6.64 15.20
CA ASN A 165 21.56 5.43 15.65
C ASN A 165 21.11 4.17 14.88
N ILE A 166 20.92 4.32 13.56
CA ILE A 166 20.48 3.30 12.62
C ILE A 166 21.41 3.33 11.40
N ILE A 167 21.84 2.17 10.92
CA ILE A 167 22.47 2.07 9.60
C ILE A 167 21.32 1.93 8.61
N PHE A 168 21.01 2.99 7.86
CA PHE A 168 19.98 2.96 6.83
C PHE A 168 20.49 2.29 5.56
N GLN A 169 19.54 1.85 4.73
CA GLN A 169 19.82 1.22 3.44
C GLN A 169 19.37 2.15 2.32
N GLU A 170 20.09 2.14 1.22
CA GLU A 170 19.61 2.64 -0.06
C GLU A 170 19.36 1.43 -0.97
N TRP A 171 18.17 1.40 -1.55
CA TRP A 171 17.74 0.36 -2.47
C TRP A 171 17.72 0.91 -3.89
N GLU A 172 18.50 0.28 -4.75
CA GLU A 172 18.52 0.54 -6.18
C GLU A 172 17.66 -0.50 -6.88
N MET A 173 16.51 -0.06 -7.39
CA MET A 173 15.66 -0.93 -8.19
C MET A 173 16.46 -1.43 -9.38
N LYS A 174 16.44 -2.74 -9.59
CA LYS A 174 16.91 -3.30 -10.85
C LYS A 174 16.02 -2.76 -11.96
N GLU A 175 16.63 -2.25 -13.04
CA GLU A 175 15.84 -1.86 -14.21
C GLU A 175 14.99 -3.05 -14.65
N VAL A 176 13.69 -2.80 -14.71
CA VAL A 176 12.69 -3.76 -15.17
C VAL A 176 12.99 -3.99 -16.65
N PRO A 177 13.47 -5.18 -17.07
CA PRO A 177 13.72 -5.43 -18.47
C PRO A 177 12.44 -5.13 -19.25
N THR A 178 12.55 -4.58 -20.45
CA THR A 178 11.39 -4.31 -21.32
C THR A 178 10.52 -5.56 -21.50
N VAL A 179 11.09 -6.76 -21.29
CA VAL A 179 10.44 -8.08 -21.28
C VAL A 179 9.48 -8.30 -20.10
N LEU A 180 9.76 -7.76 -18.90
CA LEU A 180 8.80 -7.79 -17.79
C LEU A 180 7.55 -6.95 -18.09
N ARG A 181 7.70 -5.85 -18.84
CA ARG A 181 6.57 -5.07 -19.37
C ARG A 181 5.80 -5.82 -20.48
N ALA A 182 6.38 -6.88 -21.03
CA ALA A 182 5.83 -7.68 -22.13
C ALA A 182 5.38 -9.10 -21.71
N VAL A 183 5.31 -9.39 -20.41
CA VAL A 183 4.83 -10.67 -19.83
C VAL A 183 5.69 -11.88 -20.26
N GLY A 184 6.81 -12.09 -19.56
CA GLY A 184 7.69 -13.27 -19.69
C GLY A 184 7.82 -14.10 -18.39
N GLN A 185 8.84 -14.97 -18.34
CA GLN A 185 9.14 -15.85 -17.19
C GLN A 185 9.49 -15.08 -15.89
N GLU A 186 10.13 -13.92 -15.98
CA GLU A 186 10.53 -13.13 -14.81
C GLU A 186 9.32 -12.59 -14.03
N ALA A 187 8.23 -12.22 -14.72
CA ALA A 187 7.02 -11.70 -14.08
C ALA A 187 6.29 -12.82 -13.34
N GLU A 188 6.31 -14.01 -13.94
CA GLU A 188 5.79 -15.24 -13.33
C GLU A 188 6.57 -15.60 -12.07
N SER A 189 7.90 -15.56 -12.10
CA SER A 189 8.72 -15.82 -10.91
C SER A 189 8.44 -14.83 -9.77
N VAL A 190 8.23 -13.55 -10.08
CA VAL A 190 7.88 -12.54 -9.06
C VAL A 190 6.52 -12.80 -8.46
N PHE A 191 5.51 -13.06 -9.29
CA PHE A 191 4.16 -13.40 -8.81
C PHE A 191 4.17 -14.66 -7.95
N LEU A 192 4.85 -15.73 -8.41
CA LEU A 192 4.98 -16.97 -7.64
C LEU A 192 5.76 -16.77 -6.34
N TYR A 193 6.76 -15.88 -6.33
CA TYR A 193 7.46 -15.51 -5.10
C TYR A 193 6.52 -14.83 -4.11
N MET A 194 5.76 -13.80 -4.54
CA MET A 194 4.78 -13.11 -3.70
C MET A 194 3.75 -14.08 -3.12
N VAL A 195 3.26 -15.00 -3.95
CA VAL A 195 2.36 -16.08 -3.57
C VAL A 195 3.02 -16.98 -2.52
N GLY A 196 4.25 -17.44 -2.75
CA GLY A 196 5.06 -18.26 -1.84
C GLY A 196 5.30 -17.65 -0.45
N LEU A 197 5.11 -16.34 -0.27
CA LEU A 197 5.22 -15.68 1.03
C LEU A 197 4.06 -15.98 1.99
N ARG A 198 3.00 -16.69 1.58
CA ARG A 198 1.90 -17.12 2.48
C ARG A 198 2.38 -17.78 3.79
N GLY A 199 3.51 -18.48 3.77
CA GLY A 199 4.07 -19.15 4.96
C GLY A 199 4.97 -18.25 5.81
N SER A 200 5.29 -17.05 5.30
CA SER A 200 6.26 -16.11 5.87
C SER A 200 5.63 -14.78 6.28
N VAL A 201 4.34 -14.56 6.03
CA VAL A 201 3.60 -13.35 6.41
C VAL A 201 2.39 -13.75 7.26
N GLU A 202 2.20 -13.06 8.37
CA GLU A 202 1.04 -13.18 9.26
C GLU A 202 0.38 -11.81 9.41
N TRP A 203 -0.94 -11.81 9.55
CA TRP A 203 -1.76 -10.61 9.70
C TRP A 203 -2.49 -10.67 11.02
N GLU A 204 -2.61 -9.54 11.71
CA GLU A 204 -3.48 -9.45 12.88
C GLU A 204 -4.06 -8.06 13.04
N PHE A 205 -5.22 -8.00 13.69
CA PHE A 205 -5.74 -6.74 14.20
C PHE A 205 -5.22 -6.55 15.62
N SER A 206 -4.63 -5.39 15.90
CA SER A 206 -4.15 -5.05 17.23
C SER A 206 -4.58 -3.65 17.64
N HIS A 207 -4.71 -3.43 18.94
CA HIS A 207 -4.97 -2.10 19.49
C HIS A 207 -3.77 -1.20 19.24
N ILE A 208 -3.89 -0.34 18.24
CA ILE A 208 -2.93 0.74 17.97
C ILE A 208 -3.60 2.01 18.48
N ALA A 209 -3.05 2.61 19.54
CA ALA A 209 -3.73 3.71 20.21
C ALA A 209 -4.00 4.88 19.24
N LEU A 210 -5.17 5.50 19.33
CA LEU A 210 -5.54 6.70 18.55
C LEU A 210 -4.52 7.85 18.68
N SER A 211 -3.78 7.91 19.80
CA SER A 211 -2.67 8.85 20.00
C SER A 211 -1.53 8.66 19.00
N ASP A 212 -1.35 7.43 18.54
CA ASP A 212 -0.22 7.00 17.73
C ASP A 212 -0.47 7.30 16.25
N ARG A 213 -1.74 7.51 15.84
CA ARG A 213 -2.14 7.94 14.48
C ARG A 213 -1.63 7.01 13.36
N ARG A 214 -1.62 5.71 13.62
CA ARG A 214 -1.10 4.69 12.71
C ARG A 214 -2.21 3.74 12.30
N PHE A 215 -2.30 3.47 11.00
CA PHE A 215 -3.26 2.50 10.46
C PHE A 215 -2.75 1.06 10.54
N ALA A 216 -1.42 0.90 10.53
CA ALA A 216 -0.77 -0.40 10.66
C ALA A 216 0.71 -0.23 11.04
N GLN A 217 1.37 -1.36 11.32
CA GLN A 217 2.81 -1.50 11.42
C GLN A 217 3.24 -2.89 10.96
N THR A 218 4.41 -2.98 10.32
CA THR A 218 5.00 -4.27 9.95
C THR A 218 6.36 -4.48 10.62
N GLY A 219 6.59 -5.70 11.12
CA GLY A 219 7.85 -6.08 11.76
C GLY A 219 8.31 -7.50 11.44
N TRP A 220 9.62 -7.75 11.61
CA TRP A 220 10.19 -9.09 11.46
C TRP A 220 10.27 -9.84 12.80
N LEU A 221 9.55 -10.96 12.89
CA LEU A 221 9.60 -11.89 14.02
C LEU A 221 10.71 -12.93 13.81
N SER A 222 11.89 -12.65 14.36
CA SER A 222 13.08 -13.49 14.17
C SER A 222 12.93 -14.95 14.62
N LYS A 223 12.11 -15.23 15.63
CA LYS A 223 11.88 -16.58 16.17
C LYS A 223 11.03 -17.44 15.23
N SER A 224 9.91 -16.91 14.75
CA SER A 224 9.02 -17.60 13.80
C SER A 224 9.50 -17.49 12.36
N LYS A 225 10.45 -16.58 12.08
CA LYS A 225 10.92 -16.23 10.74
C LYS A 225 9.77 -15.76 9.84
N LYS A 226 8.90 -14.92 10.40
CA LYS A 226 7.75 -14.34 9.70
C LYS A 226 7.77 -12.82 9.80
N ALA A 227 7.26 -12.15 8.77
CA ALA A 227 6.82 -10.77 8.87
C ALA A 227 5.43 -10.76 9.50
N LEU A 228 5.26 -10.05 10.60
CA LEU A 228 3.97 -9.80 11.22
C LEU A 228 3.51 -8.41 10.78
N VAL A 229 2.31 -8.36 10.21
CA VAL A 229 1.59 -7.14 9.89
C VAL A 229 0.48 -6.96 10.92
N GLU A 230 0.55 -5.88 11.67
CA GLU A 230 -0.44 -5.48 12.65
C GLU A 230 -1.25 -4.31 12.08
N ILE A 231 -2.56 -4.50 11.91
CA ILE A 231 -3.49 -3.48 11.41
C ILE A 231 -4.32 -2.95 12.60
N ASN A 232 -4.63 -1.66 12.60
CA ASN A 232 -5.42 -1.07 13.68
C ASN A 232 -6.80 -1.74 13.77
N GLU A 233 -7.16 -2.23 14.95
CA GLU A 233 -8.42 -2.93 15.22
C GLU A 233 -9.67 -2.06 14.95
N ASP A 234 -9.55 -0.74 14.95
CA ASP A 234 -10.64 0.18 14.58
C ASP A 234 -11.20 -0.13 13.18
N PHE A 235 -10.37 -0.58 12.23
CA PHE A 235 -10.87 -1.06 10.94
C PHE A 235 -11.87 -2.20 11.10
N LEU A 236 -11.54 -3.19 11.92
CA LEU A 236 -12.39 -4.35 12.15
C LEU A 236 -13.65 -3.96 12.94
N ASP A 237 -13.52 -3.13 13.97
CA ASP A 237 -14.64 -2.66 14.78
C ASP A 237 -15.66 -1.88 13.96
N ILE A 238 -15.21 -0.99 13.06
CA ILE A 238 -16.08 -0.24 12.16
C ILE A 238 -16.74 -1.17 11.14
N LEU A 239 -15.96 -2.05 10.50
CA LEU A 239 -16.48 -2.92 9.44
C LEU A 239 -17.43 -4.00 9.96
N SER A 240 -17.25 -4.45 11.20
CA SER A 240 -18.17 -5.38 11.89
C SER A 240 -19.36 -4.69 12.54
N GLY A 241 -19.39 -3.35 12.57
CA GLY A 241 -20.47 -2.55 13.15
C GLY A 241 -20.43 -2.47 14.68
N ARG A 242 -19.32 -2.87 15.32
CA ARG A 242 -19.12 -2.73 16.77
C ARG A 242 -18.94 -1.26 17.17
N GLN A 243 -18.36 -0.46 16.29
CA GLN A 243 -18.23 1.00 16.42
C GLN A 243 -19.01 1.71 15.32
N GLN A 244 -19.53 2.91 15.63
CA GLN A 244 -20.32 3.69 14.69
C GLN A 244 -19.46 4.81 14.09
N VAL A 245 -19.60 5.03 12.78
CA VAL A 245 -18.86 6.10 12.06
C VAL A 245 -19.12 7.49 12.69
N HIS A 246 -20.31 7.70 13.24
CA HIS A 246 -20.67 8.96 13.90
C HIS A 246 -19.78 9.28 15.11
N ASP A 247 -19.18 8.28 15.75
CA ASP A 247 -18.26 8.47 16.88
C ASP A 247 -16.95 9.17 16.44
N TYR A 248 -16.64 9.11 15.14
CA TYR A 248 -15.46 9.69 14.51
C TYR A 248 -15.75 11.01 13.77
N SER A 249 -17.03 11.41 13.71
CA SER A 249 -17.46 12.62 13.00
C SER A 249 -17.86 13.72 13.97
N MET A 250 -17.46 14.95 13.69
CA MET A 250 -18.06 16.14 14.27
C MET A 250 -19.49 16.29 13.76
N SER A 251 -20.31 17.08 14.45
CA SER A 251 -21.64 17.45 13.95
C SER A 251 -21.51 18.35 12.72
N TRP A 252 -22.17 17.97 11.62
CA TRP A 252 -22.30 18.77 10.41
C TRP A 252 -23.57 18.35 9.65
N GLU A 253 -24.07 19.19 8.74
CA GLU A 253 -25.28 18.92 7.95
C GLU A 253 -24.92 18.60 6.49
N PRO A 254 -25.42 17.50 5.89
CA PRO A 254 -26.42 16.56 6.42
C PRO A 254 -25.86 15.49 7.38
N GLY A 255 -24.55 15.50 7.63
CA GLY A 255 -23.86 14.48 8.41
C GLY A 255 -23.25 13.40 7.53
N THR A 256 -22.46 12.53 8.14
CA THR A 256 -21.80 11.42 7.44
C THR A 256 -22.73 10.23 7.34
N ASP A 257 -23.00 9.80 6.11
CA ASP A 257 -23.73 8.56 5.82
C ASP A 257 -22.88 7.33 6.17
N VAL A 258 -23.49 6.39 6.90
CA VAL A 258 -22.81 5.21 7.46
C VAL A 258 -22.31 4.28 6.36
N GLU A 259 -23.13 3.99 5.35
CA GLU A 259 -22.76 3.07 4.27
C GLU A 259 -21.65 3.66 3.39
N SER A 260 -21.71 4.96 3.10
CA SER A 260 -20.66 5.68 2.39
C SER A 260 -19.33 5.61 3.14
N ALA A 261 -19.34 5.80 4.46
CA ALA A 261 -18.14 5.71 5.28
C ALA A 261 -17.60 4.29 5.40
N ARG A 262 -18.48 3.29 5.60
CA ARG A 262 -18.09 1.89 5.62
C ARG A 262 -17.41 1.48 4.31
N LEU A 263 -17.94 1.90 3.16
CA LEU A 263 -17.34 1.66 1.86
C LEU A 263 -15.95 2.30 1.75
N ARG A 264 -15.74 3.50 2.30
CA ARG A 264 -14.41 4.11 2.37
C ARG A 264 -13.49 3.33 3.29
N THR A 265 -13.92 2.94 4.49
CA THR A 265 -13.15 2.10 5.40
C THR A 265 -12.71 0.80 4.72
N GLN A 266 -13.56 0.20 3.89
CA GLN A 266 -13.19 -0.98 3.11
C GLN A 266 -12.04 -0.71 2.13
N VAL A 267 -12.08 0.43 1.43
CA VAL A 267 -11.00 0.85 0.53
C VAL A 267 -9.73 1.19 1.29
N ALA A 268 -9.83 1.92 2.40
CA ALA A 268 -8.68 2.25 3.24
C ALA A 268 -7.98 0.99 3.74
N LEU A 269 -8.73 0.03 4.29
CA LEU A 269 -8.17 -1.25 4.73
C LEU A 269 -7.47 -2.00 3.58
N ALA A 270 -8.08 -2.02 2.38
CA ALA A 270 -7.49 -2.68 1.23
C ALA A 270 -6.16 -2.01 0.79
N ILE A 271 -6.10 -0.68 0.80
CA ILE A 271 -4.88 0.09 0.51
C ILE A 271 -3.83 -0.20 1.58
N THR A 272 -4.20 -0.15 2.88
CA THR A 272 -3.31 -0.48 3.99
C THR A 272 -2.74 -1.90 3.87
N ILE A 273 -3.54 -2.90 3.50
CA ILE A 273 -3.03 -4.26 3.27
C ILE A 273 -1.98 -4.31 2.16
N VAL A 274 -2.25 -3.65 1.02
CA VAL A 274 -1.29 -3.62 -0.11
C VAL A 274 -0.01 -2.88 0.26
N HIS A 275 -0.16 -1.77 0.99
CA HIS A 275 0.92 -0.96 1.53
C HIS A 275 1.83 -1.80 2.45
N GLU A 276 1.26 -2.41 3.49
CA GLU A 276 2.02 -3.19 4.46
C GLU A 276 2.65 -4.44 3.85
N PHE A 277 2.05 -4.98 2.79
CA PHE A 277 2.67 -6.08 2.06
C PHE A 277 4.02 -5.68 1.44
N ALA A 278 4.21 -4.43 1.01
CA ALA A 278 5.50 -3.95 0.53
C ALA A 278 6.59 -4.07 1.62
N HIS A 279 6.27 -3.66 2.86
CA HIS A 279 7.15 -3.81 4.03
C HIS A 279 7.38 -5.28 4.36
N ALA A 280 6.34 -6.10 4.34
CA ALA A 280 6.43 -7.52 4.66
C ALA A 280 7.39 -8.25 3.73
N ILE A 281 7.32 -7.99 2.41
CA ILE A 281 8.27 -8.53 1.43
C ILE A 281 9.69 -8.06 1.74
N TRP A 282 9.89 -6.77 2.01
CA TRP A 282 11.20 -6.24 2.35
C TRP A 282 11.83 -6.98 3.54
N PHE A 283 11.08 -7.16 4.63
CA PHE A 283 11.56 -7.86 5.81
C PHE A 283 11.76 -9.35 5.59
N CYS A 284 10.94 -9.99 4.73
CA CYS A 284 11.13 -11.39 4.35
C CYS A 284 12.44 -11.60 3.57
N ILE A 285 12.81 -10.69 2.67
CA ILE A 285 14.06 -10.75 1.91
C ILE A 285 15.25 -10.34 2.79
N ASN A 286 15.09 -9.26 3.55
CA ASN A 286 16.16 -8.58 4.27
C ASN A 286 15.99 -8.64 5.79
N LYS A 287 15.85 -9.85 6.30
CA LYS A 287 15.62 -10.25 7.71
C LYS A 287 16.53 -9.61 8.77
N LYS A 288 17.64 -8.99 8.36
CA LYS A 288 18.62 -8.32 9.23
C LYS A 288 18.28 -6.85 9.49
N TYR A 289 17.49 -6.21 8.62
CA TYR A 289 17.16 -4.81 8.73
C TYR A 289 15.91 -4.61 9.59
N LYS A 290 15.85 -3.44 10.22
CA LYS A 290 14.78 -3.05 11.16
C LYS A 290 13.93 -1.91 10.63
N VAL A 291 14.33 -1.35 9.50
CA VAL A 291 13.70 -0.20 8.83
C VAL A 291 13.64 -0.51 7.35
N ASP A 292 12.74 0.17 6.68
CA ASP A 292 12.69 0.24 5.23
C ASP A 292 13.92 0.93 4.65
N PRO A 293 14.30 0.58 3.41
CA PRO A 293 15.34 1.27 2.68
C PRO A 293 14.79 2.59 2.10
N TYR A 294 15.69 3.51 1.79
CA TYR A 294 15.39 4.59 0.87
C TYR A 294 15.40 4.07 -0.56
N LEU A 295 14.36 4.32 -1.34
CA LEU A 295 14.45 4.16 -2.78
C LEU A 295 15.49 5.16 -3.33
N ARG A 296 16.41 4.71 -4.19
CA ARG A 296 17.51 5.53 -4.71
C ARG A 296 16.98 6.83 -5.33
N GLY A 297 17.47 7.96 -4.82
CA GLY A 297 17.07 9.31 -5.26
C GLY A 297 15.84 9.88 -4.54
N HIS A 298 15.17 9.09 -3.69
CA HIS A 298 14.05 9.53 -2.88
C HIS A 298 14.51 9.84 -1.44
N PHE A 299 13.73 10.67 -0.76
CA PHE A 299 14.09 11.23 0.54
C PHE A 299 13.34 10.60 1.72
N ILE A 300 12.42 9.67 1.49
CA ILE A 300 11.61 9.04 2.54
C ILE A 300 11.84 7.53 2.46
N ASN A 301 12.06 6.86 3.60
CA ASN A 301 12.25 5.40 3.66
C ASN A 301 10.93 4.69 3.97
N GLU A 302 10.01 4.69 3.01
CA GLU A 302 8.69 4.12 3.19
C GLU A 302 8.22 3.46 1.88
N LEU A 303 8.38 2.13 1.80
CA LEU A 303 8.09 1.37 0.59
C LEU A 303 6.59 1.28 0.27
N GLY A 304 5.73 1.31 1.27
CA GLY A 304 4.28 1.32 1.09
C GLY A 304 3.83 2.60 0.37
N PHE A 305 4.35 3.75 0.75
CA PHE A 305 4.13 5.03 0.07
C PHE A 305 4.71 5.06 -1.35
N GLU A 306 5.87 4.44 -1.60
CA GLU A 306 6.39 4.29 -2.97
C GLU A 306 5.44 3.43 -3.83
N LEU A 307 4.87 2.36 -3.26
CA LEU A 307 3.92 1.50 -3.93
C LEU A 307 2.59 2.22 -4.22
N GLU A 308 2.03 2.91 -3.22
CA GLU A 308 0.84 3.73 -3.38
C GLU A 308 1.05 4.81 -4.44
N HIS A 309 2.20 5.48 -4.43
CA HIS A 309 2.53 6.47 -5.43
C HIS A 309 2.54 5.88 -6.85
N MET A 310 3.06 4.67 -7.03
CA MET A 310 2.99 3.96 -8.32
C MET A 310 1.55 3.67 -8.74
N LEU A 311 0.73 3.15 -7.81
CA LEU A 311 -0.64 2.72 -8.07
C LEU A 311 -1.58 3.90 -8.36
N PHE A 312 -1.56 4.92 -7.49
CA PHE A 312 -2.55 5.99 -7.46
C PHE A 312 -1.99 7.35 -7.91
N SER A 313 -0.71 7.43 -8.23
CA SER A 313 0.01 8.67 -8.54
C SER A 313 0.18 9.61 -7.34
N GLY A 314 -0.04 9.13 -6.11
CA GLY A 314 -0.07 9.88 -4.86
C GLY A 314 -0.50 8.99 -3.69
N LEU A 315 -0.65 9.55 -2.50
CA LEU A 315 -1.10 8.84 -1.29
C LEU A 315 -2.56 9.12 -1.04
N ILE A 316 -3.38 8.08 -0.83
CA ILE A 316 -4.81 8.24 -0.56
C ILE A 316 -5.01 8.25 0.95
N MET A 317 -5.41 9.39 1.50
CA MET A 317 -5.53 9.62 2.94
C MET A 317 -6.96 10.01 3.32
N PRO A 318 -7.47 9.60 4.48
CA PRO A 318 -8.72 10.13 5.02
C PRO A 318 -8.63 11.64 5.24
N ILE A 319 -9.66 12.37 4.80
CA ILE A 319 -9.80 13.80 5.12
C ILE A 319 -10.09 13.92 6.61
N GLY A 320 -9.27 14.68 7.35
CA GLY A 320 -9.47 14.95 8.77
C GLY A 320 -8.16 15.08 9.54
N THR A 321 -8.23 15.54 10.79
CA THR A 321 -7.08 15.49 11.71
C THR A 321 -7.56 15.16 13.13
N PRO A 322 -7.12 14.03 13.73
CA PRO A 322 -6.32 12.98 13.09
C PRO A 322 -7.07 12.35 11.90
N ALA A 323 -6.32 11.80 10.95
CA ALA A 323 -6.90 10.87 9.97
C ALA A 323 -7.34 9.62 10.74
N VAL A 324 -8.53 9.11 10.40
CA VAL A 324 -9.15 7.96 11.08
C VAL A 324 -9.66 6.98 10.03
N GLU A 325 -9.66 5.70 10.40
CA GLU A 325 -10.01 4.53 9.59
C GLU A 325 -11.44 4.63 9.01
N ALA A 326 -12.34 5.29 9.76
CA ALA A 326 -13.72 5.57 9.34
C ALA A 326 -13.83 6.52 8.13
N ALA A 327 -12.78 7.31 7.84
CA ALA A 327 -12.74 8.34 6.81
C ALA A 327 -14.07 9.15 6.70
N PRO A 328 -14.57 9.75 7.80
CA PRO A 328 -15.94 10.25 7.86
C PRO A 328 -16.20 11.42 6.91
N TYR A 329 -15.15 12.11 6.45
CA TYR A 329 -15.26 13.28 5.56
C TYR A 329 -14.76 13.02 4.13
N GLY A 330 -14.58 11.75 3.75
CA GLY A 330 -14.05 11.38 2.45
C GLY A 330 -12.54 11.14 2.45
N PHE A 331 -11.99 11.02 1.25
CA PHE A 331 -10.56 10.83 1.01
C PHE A 331 -9.98 12.02 0.25
N GLU A 332 -8.70 12.27 0.47
CA GLU A 332 -7.86 13.13 -0.35
C GLU A 332 -6.72 12.32 -0.96
N ILE A 333 -6.18 12.80 -2.08
CA ILE A 333 -4.95 12.30 -2.65
C ILE A 333 -3.88 13.39 -2.64
N ASP A 334 -2.78 13.08 -1.96
CA ASP A 334 -1.62 13.94 -1.82
C ASP A 334 -0.50 13.53 -2.77
N ARG A 335 0.31 14.51 -3.20
CA ARG A 335 1.53 14.22 -3.95
C ARG A 335 2.59 13.66 -3.02
N PHE A 336 3.27 12.62 -3.49
CA PHE A 336 4.46 12.06 -2.87
C PHE A 336 5.65 12.21 -3.84
N PRO A 337 6.86 12.53 -3.36
CA PRO A 337 7.26 12.75 -1.97
C PRO A 337 7.03 14.19 -1.45
N GLU A 338 6.22 15.03 -2.14
CA GLU A 338 5.97 16.43 -1.73
C GLU A 338 5.21 16.59 -0.39
N ALA A 339 4.65 15.51 0.14
CA ALA A 339 4.00 15.48 1.44
C ALA A 339 5.03 15.72 2.55
N GLY A 340 4.73 16.65 3.46
CA GLY A 340 5.58 17.01 4.61
C GLY A 340 5.68 15.92 5.68
N ILE A 341 5.95 14.68 5.27
CA ILE A 341 6.13 13.49 6.08
C ILE A 341 7.32 13.74 7.02
N ARG A 342 7.04 13.54 8.30
CA ARG A 342 7.97 13.85 9.38
C ARG A 342 8.70 12.58 9.79
N ASP A 343 9.88 12.78 10.37
CA ASP A 343 10.55 11.71 11.08
C ASP A 343 9.64 11.25 12.22
N ASP A 344 9.43 9.96 12.30
CA ASP A 344 8.61 9.29 13.29
C ASP A 344 9.34 8.01 13.72
N GLU A 345 9.84 8.04 14.95
CA GLU A 345 10.60 6.92 15.52
C GLU A 345 9.72 5.71 15.81
N GLU A 346 8.40 5.90 15.98
CA GLU A 346 7.45 4.82 16.28
C GLU A 346 7.12 4.03 15.02
N THR A 347 6.80 4.72 13.90
CA THR A 347 6.62 4.08 12.58
C THR A 347 7.94 3.76 11.89
N ARG A 348 9.07 4.28 12.38
CA ARG A 348 10.40 4.17 11.78
C ARG A 348 10.47 4.75 10.36
N VAL A 349 9.65 5.77 10.11
CA VAL A 349 9.68 6.58 8.89
C VAL A 349 10.57 7.78 9.14
N PHE A 350 11.54 7.98 8.26
CA PHE A 350 12.57 9.00 8.37
C PHE A 350 12.70 9.72 7.03
N SER A 351 12.81 11.05 7.12
CA SER A 351 12.98 11.91 5.97
C SER A 351 14.41 12.45 5.90
N ARG A 352 15.01 12.36 4.73
CA ARG A 352 16.27 13.01 4.33
C ARG A 352 16.03 14.29 3.54
N GLU A 353 14.81 14.81 3.55
CA GLU A 353 14.55 16.11 2.93
C GLU A 353 15.55 17.13 3.49
N PRO A 354 16.17 17.95 2.62
CA PRO A 354 17.03 19.02 3.08
C PRO A 354 16.30 19.86 4.13
N PRO A 355 16.98 20.30 5.20
CA PRO A 355 16.35 21.14 6.21
C PRO A 355 15.72 22.35 5.52
N SER A 356 14.40 22.44 5.49
CA SER A 356 13.73 23.66 5.06
C SER A 356 13.82 24.69 6.18
N ASP A 357 13.80 25.97 5.81
CA ASP A 357 13.55 27.00 6.81
C ASP A 357 12.25 26.66 7.56
N SER A 358 12.29 26.80 8.88
CA SER A 358 11.11 26.58 9.70
C SER A 358 10.04 27.57 9.28
N GLY A 359 8.85 27.09 8.93
CA GLY A 359 7.83 27.95 8.37
C GLY A 359 6.57 27.18 8.03
N TRP A 360 5.59 27.91 7.53
CA TRP A 360 4.42 27.33 6.88
C TRP A 360 4.76 27.02 5.43
N LYS A 361 4.47 25.81 5.00
CA LYS A 361 4.43 25.44 3.59
C LYS A 361 2.98 25.21 3.20
N THR A 362 2.67 25.50 1.94
CA THR A 362 1.37 25.20 1.36
C THR A 362 1.47 23.88 0.60
N GLY A 363 0.74 22.89 1.07
CA GLY A 363 0.50 21.63 0.36
C GLY A 363 -0.72 21.73 -0.54
N TRP A 364 -0.85 20.76 -1.44
CA TRP A 364 -1.99 20.65 -2.37
C TRP A 364 -2.55 19.24 -2.32
N SER A 365 -3.83 19.16 -1.99
CA SER A 365 -4.57 17.91 -1.88
C SER A 365 -5.75 17.92 -2.84
N HIS A 366 -6.14 16.74 -3.32
CA HIS A 366 -7.28 16.60 -4.24
C HIS A 366 -8.31 15.64 -3.62
N PRO A 367 -9.58 16.05 -3.43
CA PRO A 367 -10.58 15.13 -2.91
C PRO A 367 -10.86 13.99 -3.90
N VAL A 368 -11.02 12.79 -3.37
CA VAL A 368 -11.29 11.57 -4.16
C VAL A 368 -12.79 11.30 -4.19
N SER A 369 -13.36 11.23 -5.39
CA SER A 369 -14.82 11.09 -5.56
C SER A 369 -15.35 9.76 -5.05
N MET A 370 -16.56 9.74 -4.46
CA MET A 370 -17.24 8.50 -4.10
C MET A 370 -17.58 7.64 -5.32
N LYS A 371 -17.68 8.23 -6.51
CA LYS A 371 -17.78 7.48 -7.79
C LYS A 371 -16.55 6.60 -8.03
N TRP A 372 -15.35 7.10 -7.71
CA TRP A 372 -14.13 6.29 -7.82
C TRP A 372 -14.11 5.21 -6.74
N VAL A 373 -14.40 5.56 -5.48
CA VAL A 373 -14.45 4.64 -4.33
C VAL A 373 -15.38 3.46 -4.63
N SER A 374 -16.62 3.74 -5.02
CA SER A 374 -17.62 2.71 -5.39
C SER A 374 -17.21 1.87 -6.59
N SER A 375 -16.59 2.49 -7.61
CA SER A 375 -16.18 1.75 -8.81
C SER A 375 -15.21 0.61 -8.51
N LEU A 376 -14.36 0.72 -7.48
CA LEU A 376 -13.38 -0.33 -7.11
C LEU A 376 -14.02 -1.68 -6.76
N PHE A 377 -15.32 -1.71 -6.44
CA PHE A 377 -16.05 -2.93 -6.13
C PHE A 377 -16.85 -3.48 -7.31
N THR A 378 -16.72 -2.89 -8.51
CA THR A 378 -17.48 -3.27 -9.70
C THR A 378 -16.65 -4.07 -10.70
N VAL A 379 -17.29 -4.99 -11.44
CA VAL A 379 -16.62 -5.77 -12.49
C VAL A 379 -16.09 -4.86 -13.61
N ASP A 380 -16.91 -3.91 -14.07
CA ASP A 380 -16.57 -2.95 -15.13
C ASP A 380 -15.26 -2.21 -14.83
N LYS A 381 -15.02 -1.85 -13.56
CA LYS A 381 -13.79 -1.19 -13.18
C LYS A 381 -12.57 -2.06 -13.38
N TRP A 382 -12.65 -3.33 -12.99
CA TRP A 382 -11.53 -4.25 -13.12
C TRP A 382 -11.32 -4.72 -14.57
N GLU A 383 -12.37 -4.76 -15.39
CA GLU A 383 -12.22 -4.92 -16.85
C GLU A 383 -11.53 -3.69 -17.49
N GLU A 384 -11.86 -2.48 -17.03
CA GLU A 384 -11.19 -1.25 -17.45
C GLU A 384 -9.70 -1.26 -17.06
N VAL A 385 -9.38 -1.62 -15.81
CA VAL A 385 -8.00 -1.77 -15.31
C VAL A 385 -7.24 -2.82 -16.11
N ALA A 386 -7.85 -3.97 -16.41
CA ALA A 386 -7.20 -4.99 -17.23
C ALA A 386 -6.84 -4.51 -18.64
N ARG A 387 -7.63 -3.58 -19.20
CA ARG A 387 -7.41 -3.03 -20.55
C ARG A 387 -6.44 -1.84 -20.56
N LEU A 388 -6.51 -0.98 -19.55
CA LEU A 388 -5.82 0.32 -19.52
C LEU A 388 -4.68 0.39 -18.47
N GLY A 389 -4.48 -0.67 -17.71
CA GLY A 389 -3.52 -0.77 -16.62
C GLY A 389 -3.75 0.26 -15.51
N LEU A 390 -2.67 0.69 -14.87
CA LEU A 390 -2.68 1.65 -13.75
C LEU A 390 -3.38 2.98 -14.08
N SER A 391 -3.48 3.37 -15.34
CA SER A 391 -4.15 4.62 -15.71
C SER A 391 -5.64 4.63 -15.33
N ALA A 392 -6.29 3.47 -15.38
CA ALA A 392 -7.68 3.33 -14.94
C ALA A 392 -7.79 3.26 -13.42
N LEU A 393 -6.80 2.75 -12.70
CA LEU A 393 -6.87 2.65 -11.24
C LEU A 393 -6.76 4.04 -10.57
N LYS A 394 -6.12 5.01 -11.21
CA LYS A 394 -5.87 6.35 -10.66
C LYS A 394 -7.15 7.17 -10.46
N PRO A 395 -7.37 7.78 -9.28
CA PRO A 395 -8.48 8.71 -9.08
C PRO A 395 -8.29 9.99 -9.91
N GLN A 396 -9.38 10.54 -10.44
CA GLN A 396 -9.33 11.78 -11.23
C GLN A 396 -9.20 13.01 -10.33
N ARG A 397 -8.20 13.85 -10.61
CA ARG A 397 -7.90 15.09 -9.87
C ARG A 397 -8.62 16.30 -10.48
N LYS A 398 -9.95 16.30 -10.42
CA LYS A 398 -10.77 17.39 -11.02
C LYS A 398 -10.74 18.68 -10.22
N THR A 399 -10.41 18.59 -8.96
CA THR A 399 -10.51 19.68 -8.00
C THR A 399 -9.37 19.54 -7.00
N GLY A 400 -8.84 20.65 -6.50
CA GLY A 400 -7.79 20.64 -5.49
C GLY A 400 -7.96 21.81 -4.53
N PHE A 401 -7.40 21.66 -3.34
CA PHE A 401 -7.32 22.72 -2.36
C PHE A 401 -5.92 22.81 -1.79
N SER A 402 -5.55 24.03 -1.44
CA SER A 402 -4.32 24.32 -0.73
C SER A 402 -4.56 24.21 0.76
N HIS A 403 -3.65 23.56 1.48
CA HIS A 403 -3.67 23.51 2.95
C HIS A 403 -2.29 23.90 3.47
N ASP A 404 -2.25 24.71 4.52
CA ASP A 404 -1.00 25.11 5.13
C ASP A 404 -0.58 24.10 6.19
N TYR A 405 0.63 23.58 6.07
CA TYR A 405 1.24 22.73 7.09
C TYR A 405 2.53 23.36 7.60
N ARG A 406 2.73 23.24 8.92
CA ARG A 406 3.91 23.81 9.56
C ARG A 406 5.06 22.82 9.54
N ILE A 407 6.18 23.22 8.96
CA ILE A 407 7.45 22.53 9.16
C ILE A 407 8.10 23.09 10.41
N ARG A 408 8.20 22.24 11.44
CA ARG A 408 9.04 22.55 12.60
C ARG A 408 10.49 22.32 12.21
N LYS A 409 11.38 23.21 12.65
CA LYS A 409 12.82 23.07 12.43
C LYS A 409 13.24 21.67 12.89
N LYS A 410 13.74 20.82 11.99
CA LYS A 410 14.47 19.62 12.42
C LYS A 410 15.57 20.10 13.35
N LYS A 411 15.58 19.67 14.60
CA LYS A 411 16.74 19.91 15.46
C LYS A 411 17.89 19.25 14.73
N ARG A 412 18.90 20.03 14.30
CA ARG A 412 20.15 19.43 13.83
C ARG A 412 20.58 18.42 14.90
N PRO A 413 20.98 17.20 14.51
CA PRO A 413 21.62 16.28 15.43
C PRO A 413 22.73 17.05 16.11
N ARG A 414 22.81 17.01 17.44
CA ARG A 414 23.91 17.66 18.15
C ARG A 414 25.19 17.09 17.57
N SER A 415 26.04 17.95 17.01
CA SER A 415 27.42 17.57 16.70
C SER A 415 27.99 16.92 17.96
N PRO A 416 28.66 15.76 17.87
CA PRO A 416 29.30 15.18 19.04
C PRO A 416 30.20 16.26 19.63
N SER A 417 29.99 16.56 20.91
CA SER A 417 30.90 17.42 21.66
C SER A 417 32.30 16.85 21.48
N PRO A 418 33.31 17.67 21.10
CA PRO A 418 34.67 17.18 20.96
C PRO A 418 35.03 16.48 22.26
N THR A 419 35.27 15.17 22.17
CA THR A 419 35.74 14.36 23.29
C THR A 419 36.92 15.09 23.90
N SER A 420 36.74 15.57 25.12
CA SER A 420 37.85 16.13 25.89
C SER A 420 38.94 15.06 25.95
N PRO A 421 40.20 15.39 25.64
CA PRO A 421 41.26 14.39 25.60
C PRO A 421 41.33 13.72 26.97
N SER A 422 41.09 12.41 26.98
CA SER A 422 41.26 11.57 28.15
C SER A 422 42.65 11.82 28.72
N LYS A 423 42.73 12.37 29.94
CA LYS A 423 43.97 12.41 30.70
C LYS A 423 44.47 10.96 30.80
N LYS A 424 45.57 10.66 30.12
CA LYS A 424 46.34 9.44 30.36
C LYS A 424 46.71 9.42 31.83
N VAL A 425 46.09 8.52 32.59
CA VAL A 425 46.62 8.11 33.89
C VAL A 425 47.85 7.27 33.56
N LYS A 426 49.03 7.77 33.92
CA LYS A 426 50.26 6.97 33.95
C LYS A 426 50.05 5.88 34.99
N ILE A 427 50.16 4.62 34.57
CA ILE A 427 50.65 3.52 35.41
C ILE A 427 52.12 3.37 35.07
#